data_AF-A0A929JNU2-F1
#
_entry.id   AF-A0A929JNU2-F1
#
_cell.length_a   1.000
_cell.length_b   1.000
_cell.length_c   1.000
_cell.angle_alpha   90.00
_cell.angle_beta   90.00
_cell.angle_gamma   90.00
#
_symmetry.space_group_name_H-M   'P 1'
#
loop_
_entity.id
_entity.type
_entity.pdbx_description
1 polymer ?
#
loop_
_entity_poly.entity_id
_entity_poly.type
_entity_poly.pdbx_seq_one_letter_code
_entity_poly.pdbx_strand_id
1 'polypeptide(L)'
;MIRKTCSYNACIWAPLAALLLAISLMISPAEGAESSTRIAVLHFEIHTLKPMDHLAEGLQAMITARLAREGFDVMDPAATNKSELSRIRLSDVDLVRKVGRDNNIDWLIGGSLTQIGEKMSVDLTAVPMSRERRPFSIFAVGDRIDKLAEIIDWLAVAAKNRIIGVAQIDSLSIAGNKRIETDAILAAIESQKGMMFDPEALNKDLRSVYEMGFFEDVQIDVEDGPGGKIVTFKVSEKPSIGKITFEGNKKIDQEDLEEVVGIKKYAILDRTAIKDSMERLRDHYRQEGYHNVEIRERIQELPNNEVALTYQITEGDKVFIKKIQFIGNVNFDDGDLKDLMDTDEKWFLSFLTKSGQLDRKKLESDISKIKSFYHNNGYIKAQVGEPDISYHKDEGFIITITIN
;
A
#
# COMPACT_ATOMS: atom_id res chain seq x y z
N MET A 1 -72.10 -30.99 40.42
CA MET A 1 -70.86 -31.13 41.23
C MET A 1 -70.19 -32.41 40.73
N ILE A 2 -69.03 -32.45 40.08
CA ILE A 2 -67.74 -31.76 40.26
C ILE A 2 -67.13 -31.56 38.85
N ARG A 3 -66.68 -30.34 38.54
CA ARG A 3 -65.84 -30.06 37.36
C ARG A 3 -64.44 -30.62 37.61
N LYS A 4 -63.96 -31.53 36.75
CA LYS A 4 -62.52 -31.81 36.60
C LYS A 4 -62.02 -31.04 35.39
N THR A 5 -61.28 -29.97 35.65
CA THR A 5 -60.47 -29.24 34.67
C THR A 5 -59.30 -30.12 34.24
N CYS A 6 -59.31 -30.57 32.99
CA CYS A 6 -58.16 -31.15 32.35
C CYS A 6 -57.20 -30.00 31.96
N SER A 7 -56.01 -29.95 32.56
CA SER A 7 -54.98 -28.96 32.23
C SER A 7 -54.39 -29.30 30.87
N TYR A 8 -54.51 -28.37 29.92
CA TYR A 8 -54.10 -28.48 28.51
C TYR A 8 -52.58 -28.60 28.28
N ASN A 9 -51.75 -28.54 29.33
CA ASN A 9 -50.28 -28.50 29.20
C ASN A 9 -49.56 -29.85 29.30
N ALA A 10 -50.27 -30.97 29.52
CA ALA A 10 -49.63 -32.27 29.73
C ALA A 10 -49.58 -33.17 28.48
N CYS A 11 -50.22 -32.80 27.37
CA CYS A 11 -50.42 -33.73 26.23
C CYS A 11 -49.64 -33.39 24.95
N ILE A 12 -48.88 -32.28 24.93
CA ILE A 12 -48.08 -31.87 23.75
C ILE A 12 -46.58 -32.08 23.98
N TRP A 13 -46.12 -32.17 25.23
CA TRP A 13 -44.70 -32.29 25.56
C TRP A 13 -44.17 -33.73 25.56
N ALA A 14 -45.03 -34.73 25.74
CA ALA A 14 -44.63 -36.13 25.69
C ALA A 14 -44.22 -36.61 24.27
N PRO A 15 -44.94 -36.29 23.18
CA PRO A 15 -44.50 -36.70 21.84
C PRO A 15 -43.34 -35.84 21.32
N LEU A 16 -43.20 -34.57 21.74
CA LEU A 16 -42.10 -33.70 21.31
C LEU A 16 -40.78 -34.07 22.00
N ALA A 17 -40.80 -34.44 23.29
CA ALA A 17 -39.62 -34.93 24.00
C ALA A 17 -39.17 -36.30 23.46
N ALA A 18 -40.09 -37.18 23.09
CA ALA A 18 -39.77 -38.46 22.46
C ALA A 18 -39.24 -38.30 21.01
N LEU A 19 -39.72 -37.30 20.26
CA LEU A 19 -39.19 -36.99 18.92
C LEU A 19 -37.81 -36.32 19.00
N LEU A 20 -37.56 -35.46 19.99
CA LEU A 20 -36.24 -34.85 20.22
C LEU A 20 -35.21 -35.87 20.73
N LEU A 21 -35.61 -36.85 21.57
CA LEU A 21 -34.73 -37.96 21.96
C LEU A 21 -34.48 -38.94 20.80
N ALA A 22 -35.46 -39.16 19.92
CA ALA A 22 -35.28 -40.00 18.73
C ALA A 22 -34.42 -39.30 17.66
N ILE A 23 -34.47 -37.97 17.55
CA ILE A 23 -33.58 -37.19 16.68
C ILE A 23 -32.18 -37.11 17.29
N SER A 24 -32.03 -37.03 18.62
CA SER A 24 -30.70 -37.08 19.28
C SER A 24 -30.03 -38.47 19.26
N LEU A 25 -30.78 -39.54 18.96
CA LEU A 25 -30.26 -40.90 18.76
C LEU A 25 -30.04 -41.25 17.27
N MET A 26 -30.49 -40.39 16.35
CA MET A 26 -30.24 -40.48 14.90
C MET A 26 -29.14 -39.52 14.43
N ILE A 27 -28.78 -38.54 15.26
CA ILE A 27 -27.53 -37.81 15.13
C ILE A 27 -26.50 -38.63 15.88
N SER A 28 -25.96 -39.65 15.21
CA SER A 28 -24.59 -40.07 15.55
C SER A 28 -23.77 -38.77 15.62
N PRO A 29 -22.92 -38.56 16.64
CA PRO A 29 -21.81 -37.69 16.38
C PRO A 29 -21.14 -38.34 15.16
N ALA A 30 -21.20 -37.65 14.02
CA ALA A 30 -20.06 -37.72 13.14
C ALA A 30 -18.93 -37.17 14.03
N GLU A 31 -18.32 -38.07 14.81
CA GLU A 31 -16.89 -38.01 15.00
C GLU A 31 -16.38 -37.82 13.58
N GLY A 32 -16.11 -36.57 13.25
CA GLY A 32 -15.14 -36.27 12.24
C GLY A 32 -13.87 -36.93 12.75
N ALA A 33 -13.72 -38.22 12.48
CA ALA A 33 -12.43 -38.76 12.16
C ALA A 33 -11.97 -37.87 11.01
N GLU A 34 -11.27 -36.79 11.33
CA GLU A 34 -10.28 -36.25 10.42
C GLU A 34 -9.47 -37.49 10.04
N SER A 35 -9.73 -38.01 8.84
CA SER A 35 -8.92 -39.09 8.31
C SER A 35 -7.54 -38.47 8.14
N SER A 36 -6.69 -38.64 9.17
CA SER A 36 -5.34 -38.11 9.17
C SER A 36 -4.69 -38.63 7.89
N THR A 37 -4.38 -37.71 6.96
CA THR A 37 -3.83 -38.09 5.66
C THR A 37 -2.55 -38.87 5.90
N ARG A 38 -2.55 -40.13 5.48
CA ARG A 38 -1.45 -41.04 5.76
C ARG A 38 -0.37 -40.93 4.70
N ILE A 39 0.85 -40.64 5.13
CA ILE A 39 1.99 -40.36 4.24
C ILE A 39 3.07 -41.42 4.45
N ALA A 40 3.66 -41.91 3.36
CA ALA A 40 4.93 -42.62 3.43
C ALA A 40 6.02 -41.83 2.70
N VAL A 41 7.20 -41.75 3.31
CA VAL A 41 8.37 -41.07 2.75
C VAL A 41 9.38 -42.12 2.33
N LEU A 42 9.71 -42.16 1.04
CA LEU A 42 10.74 -43.04 0.48
C LEU A 42 12.15 -42.53 0.79
N HIS A 43 13.15 -43.38 0.54
CA HIS A 43 14.54 -42.93 0.51
C HIS A 43 14.75 -41.86 -0.56
N PHE A 44 15.58 -40.89 -0.23
CA PHE A 44 15.99 -39.85 -1.17
C PHE A 44 17.23 -40.31 -1.93
N GLU A 45 17.26 -40.03 -3.23
CA GLU A 45 18.45 -40.23 -4.05
C GLU A 45 19.48 -39.14 -3.69
N ILE A 46 20.68 -39.55 -3.28
CA ILE A 46 21.74 -38.62 -2.88
C ILE A 46 22.78 -38.53 -3.99
N HIS A 47 22.94 -37.34 -4.57
CA HIS A 47 23.93 -37.03 -5.60
C HIS A 47 24.98 -36.07 -5.03
N THR A 48 26.06 -36.62 -4.47
CA THR A 48 27.15 -35.87 -3.83
C THR A 48 28.51 -36.30 -4.39
N LEU A 49 29.50 -35.40 -4.37
CA LEU A 49 30.88 -35.74 -4.80
C LEU A 49 31.58 -36.75 -3.90
N LYS A 50 31.20 -36.81 -2.61
CA LYS A 50 31.68 -37.78 -1.63
C LYS A 50 30.51 -38.67 -1.20
N PRO A 51 30.67 -39.99 -1.10
CA PRO A 51 29.61 -40.87 -0.60
C PRO A 51 29.19 -40.45 0.82
N MET A 52 27.88 -40.28 1.02
CA MET A 52 27.29 -39.90 2.30
C MET A 52 26.02 -40.71 2.57
N ASP A 53 26.16 -42.03 2.69
CA ASP A 53 25.01 -42.96 2.79
C ASP A 53 24.11 -42.65 4.00
N HIS A 54 24.68 -42.16 5.10
CA HIS A 54 23.92 -41.76 6.30
C HIS A 54 23.02 -40.55 6.06
N LEU A 55 23.29 -39.74 5.02
CA LEU A 55 22.50 -38.56 4.69
C LEU A 55 21.13 -38.96 4.13
N ALA A 56 21.03 -40.09 3.43
CA ALA A 56 19.76 -40.57 2.88
C ALA A 56 18.76 -40.92 3.99
N GLU A 57 19.20 -41.71 4.99
CA GLU A 57 18.38 -42.07 6.15
C GLU A 57 18.06 -40.85 7.02
N GLY A 58 19.06 -39.97 7.24
CA GLY A 58 18.87 -38.74 7.99
C GLY A 58 17.85 -37.80 7.32
N LEU A 59 17.90 -37.66 5.99
CA LEU A 59 16.98 -36.83 5.23
C LEU A 59 15.55 -37.37 5.25
N GLN A 60 15.38 -38.68 5.04
CA GLN A 60 14.08 -39.35 5.16
C GLN A 60 13.49 -39.14 6.57
N ALA A 61 14.29 -39.32 7.63
CA ALA A 61 13.86 -39.13 9.01
C ALA A 61 13.50 -37.66 9.31
N MET A 62 14.28 -36.70 8.81
CA MET A 62 13.98 -35.27 8.96
C MET A 62 12.64 -34.91 8.32
N ILE A 63 12.43 -35.28 7.05
CA ILE A 63 11.18 -34.98 6.33
C ILE A 63 9.99 -35.64 7.02
N THR A 64 10.13 -36.91 7.42
CA THR A 64 9.10 -37.65 8.16
C THR A 64 8.71 -36.92 9.45
N ALA A 65 9.70 -36.53 10.26
CA ALA A 65 9.47 -35.80 11.50
C ALA A 65 8.83 -34.43 11.26
N ARG A 66 9.24 -33.69 10.22
CA ARG A 66 8.66 -32.38 9.91
C ARG A 66 7.21 -32.52 9.44
N LEU A 67 6.89 -33.46 8.55
CA LEU A 67 5.52 -33.74 8.11
C LEU A 67 4.60 -34.21 9.24
N ALA A 68 5.12 -35.03 10.17
CA ALA A 68 4.35 -35.45 11.35
C ALA A 68 3.99 -34.26 12.25
N ARG A 69 4.92 -33.31 12.45
CA ARG A 69 4.62 -32.06 13.18
C ARG A 69 3.59 -31.18 12.47
N GLU A 70 3.48 -31.27 11.15
CA GLU A 70 2.46 -30.57 10.37
C GLU A 70 1.07 -31.22 10.44
N GLY A 71 0.92 -32.33 11.19
CA GLY A 71 -0.36 -32.99 11.45
C GLY A 71 -0.67 -34.21 10.58
N PHE A 72 0.28 -34.68 9.78
CA PHE A 72 0.11 -35.91 8.99
C PHE A 72 0.37 -37.18 9.80
N ASP A 73 -0.35 -38.26 9.47
CA ASP A 73 0.00 -39.61 9.94
C ASP A 73 1.13 -40.14 9.04
N VAL A 74 2.38 -40.03 9.49
CA VAL A 74 3.54 -40.43 8.68
C VAL A 74 4.02 -41.82 9.09
N MET A 75 4.09 -42.74 8.13
CA MET A 75 4.61 -44.09 8.33
C MET A 75 6.07 -44.05 8.81
N ASP A 76 6.38 -44.87 9.82
CA ASP A 76 7.73 -44.98 10.36
C ASP A 76 8.76 -45.29 9.24
N PRO A 77 9.91 -44.59 9.19
CA PRO A 77 10.91 -44.80 8.14
C PRO A 77 11.43 -46.24 8.09
N ALA A 78 11.69 -46.88 9.24
CA ALA A 78 12.21 -48.24 9.26
C ALA A 78 11.17 -49.26 8.76
N ALA A 79 9.88 -49.04 9.04
CA ALA A 79 8.79 -49.82 8.47
C ALA A 79 8.67 -49.61 6.95
N THR A 80 8.76 -48.36 6.48
CA THR A 80 8.73 -48.02 5.05
C THR A 80 9.86 -48.71 4.29
N ASN A 81 11.07 -48.69 4.86
CA ASN A 81 12.29 -49.24 4.26
C ASN A 81 12.28 -50.78 4.16
N LYS A 82 11.60 -51.46 5.09
CA LYS A 82 11.43 -52.92 5.08
C LYS A 82 10.29 -53.40 4.18
N SER A 83 9.40 -52.51 3.76
CA SER A 83 8.23 -52.83 2.94
C SER A 83 8.56 -52.88 1.43
N GLU A 84 7.59 -53.27 0.62
CA GLU A 84 7.68 -53.23 -0.85
C GLU A 84 7.83 -51.80 -1.40
N LEU A 85 7.50 -50.78 -0.61
CA LEU A 85 7.60 -49.36 -0.99
C LEU A 85 9.04 -48.93 -1.27
N SER A 86 10.02 -49.51 -0.58
CA SER A 86 11.44 -49.12 -0.70
C SER A 86 12.05 -49.41 -2.08
N ARG A 87 11.37 -50.21 -2.91
CA ARG A 87 11.82 -50.62 -4.25
C ARG A 87 11.11 -49.86 -5.38
N ILE A 88 10.15 -49.00 -5.04
CA ILE A 88 9.31 -48.31 -6.01
C ILE A 88 10.00 -47.04 -6.49
N ARG A 89 9.87 -46.77 -7.79
CA ARG A 89 10.25 -45.49 -8.39
C ARG A 89 9.01 -44.61 -8.55
N LEU A 90 9.08 -43.36 -8.11
CA LEU A 90 7.96 -42.42 -8.20
C LEU A 90 7.51 -42.12 -9.64
N SER A 91 8.34 -42.42 -10.63
CA SER A 91 7.99 -42.28 -12.05
C SER A 91 6.93 -43.28 -12.52
N ASP A 92 6.79 -44.44 -11.87
CA ASP A 92 5.74 -45.42 -12.18
C ASP A 92 4.49 -45.15 -11.32
N VAL A 93 3.72 -44.15 -11.73
CA VAL A 93 2.56 -43.64 -10.97
C VAL A 93 1.51 -44.72 -10.72
N ASP A 94 1.31 -45.65 -11.65
CA ASP A 94 0.31 -46.72 -11.50
C ASP A 94 0.76 -47.79 -10.50
N LEU A 95 2.03 -48.17 -10.51
CA LEU A 95 2.61 -49.05 -9.50
C LEU A 95 2.60 -48.39 -8.12
N VAL A 96 3.04 -47.13 -8.03
CA VAL A 96 2.98 -46.32 -6.80
C VAL A 96 1.58 -46.32 -6.21
N ARG A 97 0.58 -46.03 -7.04
CA ARG A 97 -0.83 -46.01 -6.64
C ARG A 97 -1.35 -47.35 -6.15
N LYS A 98 -0.90 -48.45 -6.77
CA LYS A 98 -1.27 -49.80 -6.35
C LYS A 98 -0.69 -50.10 -4.97
N VAL A 99 0.63 -50.01 -4.82
CA VAL A 99 1.30 -50.40 -3.57
C VAL A 99 0.95 -49.46 -2.42
N GLY A 100 0.78 -48.16 -2.68
CA GLY A 100 0.35 -47.22 -1.65
C GLY A 100 -1.05 -47.54 -1.11
N ARG A 101 -2.01 -47.88 -1.97
CA ARG A 101 -3.34 -48.35 -1.52
C ARG A 101 -3.27 -49.65 -0.71
N ASP A 102 -2.45 -50.60 -1.15
CA ASP A 102 -2.26 -51.87 -0.44
C ASP A 102 -1.68 -51.67 0.97
N ASN A 103 -1.02 -50.54 1.22
CA ASN A 103 -0.45 -50.14 2.51
C ASN A 103 -1.25 -49.05 3.25
N ASN A 104 -2.47 -48.73 2.79
CA ASN A 104 -3.33 -47.68 3.35
C ASN A 104 -2.67 -46.29 3.41
N ILE A 105 -1.93 -45.92 2.37
CA ILE A 105 -1.25 -44.62 2.22
C ILE A 105 -2.10 -43.72 1.32
N ASP A 106 -2.19 -42.43 1.64
CA ASP A 106 -2.85 -41.41 0.81
C ASP A 106 -1.87 -40.69 -0.11
N TRP A 107 -0.66 -40.44 0.38
CA TRP A 107 0.43 -39.78 -0.36
C TRP A 107 1.76 -40.50 -0.19
N LEU A 108 2.45 -40.71 -1.30
CA LEU A 108 3.82 -41.19 -1.31
C LEU A 108 4.75 -40.04 -1.67
N ILE A 109 5.74 -39.78 -0.82
CA ILE A 109 6.71 -38.68 -1.00
C ILE A 109 8.10 -39.26 -1.19
N GLY A 110 8.89 -38.67 -2.07
CA GLY A 110 10.31 -38.96 -2.21
C GLY A 110 10.96 -37.96 -3.14
N GLY A 111 12.22 -38.16 -3.49
CA GLY A 111 12.92 -37.25 -4.38
C GLY A 111 14.42 -37.38 -4.24
N SER A 112 15.15 -36.28 -4.39
CA SER A 112 16.61 -36.30 -4.41
C SER A 112 17.22 -35.11 -3.68
N LEU A 113 18.45 -35.30 -3.22
CA LEU A 113 19.34 -34.24 -2.76
C LEU A 113 20.55 -34.24 -3.67
N THR A 114 20.81 -33.11 -4.33
CA THR A 114 21.98 -32.92 -5.19
C THR A 114 22.89 -31.86 -4.60
N GLN A 115 24.17 -32.17 -4.39
CA GLN A 115 25.17 -31.22 -3.92
C GLN A 115 26.24 -30.96 -4.97
N ILE A 116 26.43 -29.69 -5.34
CA ILE A 116 27.45 -29.22 -6.28
C ILE A 116 28.25 -28.11 -5.61
N GLY A 117 29.51 -28.40 -5.26
CA GLY A 117 30.32 -27.51 -4.44
C GLY A 117 29.71 -27.35 -3.04
N GLU A 118 29.48 -26.10 -2.64
CA GLU A 118 28.81 -25.77 -1.38
C GLU A 118 27.28 -25.74 -1.49
N LYS A 119 26.77 -25.55 -2.73
CA LYS A 119 25.35 -25.47 -3.00
C LYS A 119 24.69 -26.84 -3.00
N MET A 120 23.44 -26.88 -2.57
CA MET A 120 22.59 -28.05 -2.63
C MET A 120 21.21 -27.73 -3.17
N SER A 121 20.61 -28.69 -3.86
CA SER A 121 19.20 -28.69 -4.24
C SER A 121 18.53 -29.89 -3.57
N VAL A 122 17.34 -29.69 -3.01
CA VAL A 122 16.48 -30.77 -2.53
C VAL A 122 15.20 -30.73 -3.35
N ASP A 123 14.94 -31.80 -4.05
CA ASP A 123 13.75 -32.03 -4.85
C ASP A 123 12.82 -32.99 -4.09
N LEU A 124 11.56 -32.61 -3.93
CA LEU A 124 10.52 -33.43 -3.30
C LEU A 124 9.36 -33.57 -4.28
N THR A 125 9.01 -34.82 -4.56
CA THR A 125 7.87 -35.21 -5.38
C THR A 125 6.86 -35.95 -4.52
N ALA A 126 5.61 -35.52 -4.58
CA ALA A 126 4.49 -36.12 -3.86
C ALA A 126 3.49 -36.70 -4.88
N VAL A 127 3.18 -37.98 -4.73
CA VAL A 127 2.24 -38.72 -5.57
C VAL A 127 1.00 -39.08 -4.75
N PRO A 128 -0.21 -38.63 -5.15
CA PRO A 128 -1.44 -39.02 -4.48
C PRO A 128 -1.90 -40.42 -4.92
N MET A 129 -2.44 -41.20 -3.98
CA MET A 129 -3.08 -42.48 -4.29
C MET A 129 -4.45 -42.29 -4.95
N SER A 130 -5.09 -41.14 -4.69
CA SER A 130 -6.30 -40.71 -5.39
C SER A 130 -6.00 -40.31 -6.84
N ARG A 131 -6.96 -40.59 -7.74
CA ARG A 131 -6.92 -40.15 -9.14
C ARG A 131 -7.45 -38.74 -9.36
N GLU A 132 -8.15 -38.17 -8.37
CA GLU A 132 -8.70 -36.81 -8.44
C GLU A 132 -7.61 -35.74 -8.30
N ARG A 133 -6.51 -36.11 -7.64
CA ARG A 133 -5.35 -35.23 -7.42
C ARG A 133 -4.19 -35.64 -8.32
N ARG A 134 -3.37 -34.66 -8.69
CA ARG A 134 -2.19 -34.86 -9.55
C ARG A 134 -0.91 -34.90 -8.70
N PRO A 135 0.10 -35.69 -9.10
CA PRO A 135 1.43 -35.57 -8.54
C PRO A 135 1.96 -34.14 -8.67
N PHE A 136 2.75 -33.69 -7.71
CA PHE A 136 3.42 -32.41 -7.76
C PHE A 136 4.86 -32.53 -7.27
N SER A 137 5.69 -31.59 -7.71
CA SER A 137 7.07 -31.46 -7.24
C SER A 137 7.32 -30.06 -6.68
N ILE A 138 8.09 -29.99 -5.61
CA ILE A 138 8.64 -28.77 -5.00
C ILE A 138 10.14 -28.95 -4.90
N PHE A 139 10.89 -27.87 -5.07
CA PHE A 139 12.35 -27.88 -4.93
C PHE A 139 12.82 -26.66 -4.16
N ALA A 140 13.95 -26.79 -3.50
CA ALA A 140 14.60 -25.71 -2.78
C ALA A 140 16.11 -25.78 -2.97
N VAL A 141 16.74 -24.62 -3.15
CA VAL A 141 18.19 -24.48 -3.29
C VAL A 141 18.75 -23.83 -2.03
N GLY A 142 19.82 -24.40 -1.50
CA GLY A 142 20.56 -23.89 -0.36
C GLY A 142 22.01 -23.62 -0.72
N ASP A 143 22.58 -22.56 -0.15
CA ASP A 143 23.97 -22.19 -0.40
C ASP A 143 24.98 -23.04 0.40
N ARG A 144 24.56 -23.71 1.48
CA ARG A 144 25.41 -24.51 2.37
C ARG A 144 24.65 -25.63 3.06
N ILE A 145 25.32 -26.76 3.29
CA ILE A 145 24.73 -27.98 3.91
C ILE A 145 24.18 -27.78 5.33
N ASP A 146 24.71 -26.83 6.10
CA ASP A 146 24.25 -26.54 7.46
C ASP A 146 22.83 -25.95 7.51
N LYS A 147 22.37 -25.38 6.39
CA LYS A 147 21.01 -24.86 6.19
C LYS A 147 20.00 -25.94 5.78
N LEU A 148 20.40 -27.20 5.67
CA LEU A 148 19.52 -28.28 5.21
C LEU A 148 18.26 -28.40 6.07
N ALA A 149 18.38 -28.28 7.39
CA ALA A 149 17.21 -28.37 8.27
C ALA A 149 16.16 -27.27 8.00
N GLU A 150 16.59 -26.03 7.72
CA GLU A 150 15.71 -24.90 7.37
C GLU A 150 15.01 -25.14 6.03
N ILE A 151 15.75 -25.70 5.06
CA ILE A 151 15.18 -26.08 3.75
C ILE A 151 14.13 -27.18 3.90
N ILE A 152 14.40 -28.20 4.71
CA ILE A 152 13.44 -29.30 4.95
C ILE A 152 12.19 -28.80 5.67
N ASP A 153 12.34 -27.85 6.60
CA ASP A 153 11.20 -27.20 7.23
C ASP A 153 10.30 -26.50 6.20
N TRP A 154 10.91 -25.69 5.33
CA TRP A 154 10.17 -25.00 4.27
C TRP A 154 9.48 -25.99 3.31
N LEU A 155 10.18 -27.05 2.88
CA LEU A 155 9.62 -28.08 1.99
C LEU A 155 8.45 -28.82 2.63
N ALA A 156 8.52 -29.14 3.92
CA ALA A 156 7.45 -29.83 4.63
C ALA A 156 6.18 -28.97 4.72
N VAL A 157 6.32 -27.68 5.03
CA VAL A 157 5.19 -26.72 5.06
C VAL A 157 4.60 -26.56 3.65
N ALA A 158 5.45 -26.42 2.63
CA ALA A 158 4.99 -26.30 1.24
C ALA A 158 4.26 -27.57 0.76
N ALA A 159 4.79 -28.75 1.09
CA ALA A 159 4.15 -30.03 0.81
C ALA A 159 2.79 -30.13 1.52
N LYS A 160 2.71 -29.74 2.80
CA LYS A 160 1.46 -29.72 3.56
C LYS A 160 0.39 -28.91 2.83
N ASN A 161 0.70 -27.66 2.51
CA ASN A 161 -0.26 -26.75 1.89
C ASN A 161 -0.83 -27.32 0.58
N ARG A 162 0.01 -27.92 -0.27
CA ARG A 162 -0.45 -28.61 -1.49
C ARG A 162 -1.25 -29.88 -1.19
N ILE A 163 -0.85 -30.66 -0.20
CA ILE A 163 -1.55 -31.87 0.22
C ILE A 163 -2.92 -31.55 0.83
N ILE A 164 -3.11 -30.42 1.51
CA ILE A 164 -4.43 -30.03 2.05
C ILE A 164 -5.25 -29.20 1.06
N GLY A 165 -4.69 -28.84 -0.10
CA GLY A 165 -5.38 -28.09 -1.15
C GLY A 165 -5.43 -26.57 -0.90
N VAL A 166 -4.56 -26.05 -0.04
CA VAL A 166 -4.37 -24.61 0.12
C VAL A 166 -3.61 -24.09 -1.10
N ALA A 167 -4.22 -23.12 -1.79
CA ALA A 167 -3.58 -22.45 -2.91
C ALA A 167 -2.31 -21.74 -2.42
N GLN A 168 -1.20 -21.90 -3.16
CA GLN A 168 0.07 -21.22 -2.90
C GLN A 168 0.39 -20.26 -4.01
N ILE A 169 1.32 -19.33 -3.79
CA ILE A 169 1.89 -18.51 -4.85
C ILE A 169 2.90 -19.36 -5.63
N ASP A 170 2.59 -19.67 -6.88
CA ASP A 170 3.46 -20.45 -7.78
C ASP A 170 4.60 -19.58 -8.33
N SER A 171 4.27 -18.34 -8.69
CA SER A 171 5.23 -17.33 -9.10
C SER A 171 4.69 -15.94 -8.78
N LEU A 172 5.62 -15.01 -8.56
CA LEU A 172 5.33 -13.60 -8.37
C LEU A 172 6.22 -12.82 -9.34
N SER A 173 5.61 -11.95 -10.14
CA SER A 173 6.31 -11.15 -11.14
C SER A 173 5.78 -9.71 -11.17
N ILE A 174 6.60 -8.81 -11.71
CA ILE A 174 6.22 -7.42 -11.95
C ILE A 174 6.18 -7.18 -13.47
N ALA A 175 5.19 -6.45 -13.92
CA ALA A 175 5.02 -6.06 -15.31
C ALA A 175 4.68 -4.57 -15.45
N GLY A 176 5.18 -3.93 -16.50
CA GLY A 176 4.89 -2.53 -16.82
C GLY A 176 5.88 -1.51 -16.29
N ASN A 177 6.77 -1.91 -15.38
CA ASN A 177 7.90 -1.08 -14.96
C ASN A 177 8.92 -0.91 -16.11
N LYS A 178 9.54 0.26 -16.16
CA LYS A 178 10.51 0.67 -17.20
C LYS A 178 11.74 1.31 -16.60
N ARG A 179 11.56 2.24 -15.66
CA ARG A 179 12.64 2.98 -14.99
C ARG A 179 12.90 2.46 -13.58
N ILE A 180 11.86 1.97 -12.91
CA ILE A 180 12.01 1.37 -11.58
C ILE A 180 12.38 -0.10 -11.74
N GLU A 181 13.47 -0.50 -11.09
CA GLU A 181 13.96 -1.87 -11.15
C GLU A 181 12.98 -2.85 -10.50
N THR A 182 12.79 -4.01 -11.14
CA THR A 182 11.87 -5.06 -10.66
C THR A 182 12.18 -5.48 -9.21
N ASP A 183 13.46 -5.64 -8.87
CA ASP A 183 13.90 -6.05 -7.54
C ASP A 183 13.57 -5.00 -6.46
N ALA A 184 13.57 -3.71 -6.82
CA ALA A 184 13.19 -2.64 -5.90
C ALA A 184 11.69 -2.67 -5.57
N ILE A 185 10.86 -3.07 -6.55
CA ILE A 185 9.41 -3.25 -6.36
C ILE A 185 9.15 -4.52 -5.53
N LEU A 186 9.84 -5.61 -5.86
CA LEU A 186 9.75 -6.87 -5.10
C LEU A 186 10.17 -6.69 -3.64
N ALA A 187 11.13 -5.80 -3.34
CA ALA A 187 11.55 -5.50 -1.97
C ALA A 187 10.46 -4.81 -1.13
N ALA A 188 9.46 -4.19 -1.76
CA ALA A 188 8.31 -3.60 -1.07
C ALA A 188 7.15 -4.59 -0.84
N ILE A 189 7.27 -5.82 -1.34
CA ILE A 189 6.24 -6.86 -1.30
C ILE A 189 6.66 -7.91 -0.26
N GLU A 190 5.77 -8.24 0.68
CA GLU A 190 6.01 -9.29 1.68
C GLU A 190 5.70 -10.69 1.12
N SER A 191 4.72 -10.82 0.22
CA SER A 191 4.36 -12.09 -0.43
C SER A 191 5.49 -12.63 -1.31
N GLN A 192 5.69 -13.95 -1.27
CA GLN A 192 6.75 -14.62 -2.04
C GLN A 192 6.28 -15.96 -2.61
N LYS A 193 6.99 -16.44 -3.63
CA LYS A 193 6.78 -17.79 -4.19
C LYS A 193 6.84 -18.85 -3.09
N GLY A 194 5.88 -19.78 -3.11
CA GLY A 194 5.74 -20.87 -2.15
C GLY A 194 4.95 -20.51 -0.90
N MET A 195 4.71 -19.23 -0.62
CA MET A 195 3.81 -18.81 0.45
C MET A 195 2.37 -19.20 0.14
N MET A 196 1.54 -19.26 1.19
CA MET A 196 0.10 -19.41 1.04
C MET A 196 -0.45 -18.22 0.24
N PHE A 197 -1.36 -18.52 -0.69
CA PHE A 197 -2.10 -17.49 -1.40
C PHE A 197 -3.11 -16.85 -0.44
N ASP A 198 -2.90 -15.57 -0.16
CA ASP A 198 -3.69 -14.77 0.77
C ASP A 198 -4.06 -13.43 0.09
N PRO A 199 -5.33 -13.23 -0.32
CA PRO A 199 -5.78 -12.00 -0.95
C PRO A 199 -5.58 -10.75 -0.08
N GLU A 200 -5.73 -10.86 1.24
CA GLU A 200 -5.54 -9.76 2.18
C GLU A 200 -4.07 -9.34 2.26
N ALA A 201 -3.15 -10.31 2.28
CA ALA A 201 -1.71 -10.05 2.21
C ALA A 201 -1.34 -9.36 0.88
N LEU A 202 -1.86 -9.86 -0.25
CA LEU A 202 -1.63 -9.25 -1.56
C LEU A 202 -2.17 -7.82 -1.65
N ASN A 203 -3.30 -7.52 -1.03
CA ASN A 203 -3.83 -6.15 -0.98
C ASN A 203 -2.95 -5.21 -0.12
N LYS A 204 -2.32 -5.72 0.94
CA LYS A 204 -1.32 -4.96 1.71
C LYS A 204 -0.07 -4.70 0.87
N ASP A 205 0.38 -5.68 0.11
CA ASP A 205 1.51 -5.54 -0.81
C ASP A 205 1.22 -4.51 -1.91
N LEU A 206 0.01 -4.53 -2.50
CA LEU A 206 -0.43 -3.52 -3.48
C LEU A 206 -0.30 -2.10 -2.92
N ARG A 207 -0.77 -1.89 -1.69
CA ARG A 207 -0.67 -0.59 -1.02
C ARG A 207 0.78 -0.19 -0.80
N SER A 208 1.62 -1.13 -0.35
CA SER A 208 3.04 -0.89 -0.13
C SER A 208 3.75 -0.44 -1.42
N VAL A 209 3.43 -1.09 -2.55
CA VAL A 209 3.93 -0.68 -3.88
C VAL A 209 3.40 0.69 -4.29
N TYR A 210 2.11 0.98 -4.06
CA TYR A 210 1.52 2.29 -4.37
C TYR A 210 2.15 3.43 -3.53
N GLU A 211 2.41 3.17 -2.25
CA GLU A 211 3.03 4.09 -1.29
C GLU A 211 4.50 4.41 -1.61
N MET A 212 5.17 3.61 -2.45
CA MET A 212 6.47 3.99 -3.03
C MET A 212 6.39 5.31 -3.81
N GLY A 213 5.20 5.71 -4.28
CA GLY A 213 4.94 7.00 -4.89
C GLY A 213 5.32 7.11 -6.37
N PHE A 214 5.96 6.09 -6.93
CA PHE A 214 6.44 6.04 -8.33
C PHE A 214 5.36 5.70 -9.36
N PHE A 215 4.22 5.14 -8.94
CA PHE A 215 3.24 4.56 -9.84
C PHE A 215 1.92 5.33 -9.84
N GLU A 216 1.34 5.54 -11.02
CA GLU A 216 0.00 6.11 -11.20
C GLU A 216 -1.06 5.05 -10.91
N ASP A 217 -0.79 3.82 -11.31
CA ASP A 217 -1.69 2.68 -11.16
C ASP A 217 -0.91 1.41 -10.79
N VAL A 218 -1.49 0.61 -9.90
CA VAL A 218 -0.95 -0.67 -9.44
C VAL A 218 -2.11 -1.65 -9.36
N GLN A 219 -2.04 -2.73 -10.14
CA GLN A 219 -3.03 -3.78 -10.20
C GLN A 219 -2.39 -5.14 -9.92
N ILE A 220 -3.19 -6.09 -9.44
CA ILE A 220 -2.76 -7.47 -9.26
C ILE A 220 -3.62 -8.35 -10.15
N ASP A 221 -2.94 -9.09 -11.03
CA ASP A 221 -3.55 -10.16 -11.81
C ASP A 221 -3.19 -11.50 -11.16
N VAL A 222 -4.21 -12.34 -10.98
CA VAL A 222 -4.07 -13.68 -10.40
C VAL A 222 -4.61 -14.71 -11.39
N GLU A 223 -3.74 -15.62 -11.80
CA GLU A 223 -4.06 -16.72 -12.71
C GLU A 223 -3.82 -18.08 -12.04
N ASP A 224 -4.47 -19.14 -12.53
CA ASP A 224 -4.20 -20.51 -12.09
C ASP A 224 -2.98 -21.08 -12.83
N GLY A 225 -1.97 -21.49 -12.09
CA GLY A 225 -0.75 -22.15 -12.58
C GLY A 225 -0.66 -23.62 -12.15
N PRO A 226 0.29 -24.38 -12.72
CA PRO A 226 0.51 -25.79 -12.38
C PRO A 226 0.84 -26.02 -10.90
N GLY A 227 1.48 -25.04 -10.23
CA GLY A 227 1.93 -25.14 -8.84
C GLY A 227 1.14 -24.30 -7.84
N GLY A 228 0.07 -23.62 -8.25
CA GLY A 228 -0.69 -22.68 -7.42
C GLY A 228 -1.23 -21.49 -8.21
N LYS A 229 -1.24 -20.31 -7.59
CA LYS A 229 -1.63 -19.03 -8.19
C LYS A 229 -0.41 -18.30 -8.73
N ILE A 230 -0.49 -17.86 -9.98
CA ILE A 230 0.49 -16.98 -10.61
C ILE A 230 0.05 -15.54 -10.32
N VAL A 231 0.87 -14.79 -9.62
CA VAL A 231 0.57 -13.41 -9.21
C VAL A 231 1.43 -12.45 -10.02
N THR A 232 0.80 -11.53 -10.75
CA THR A 232 1.50 -10.50 -11.52
C THR A 232 1.07 -9.13 -11.03
N PHE A 233 2.00 -8.35 -10.49
CA PHE A 233 1.77 -6.94 -10.21
C PHE A 233 1.97 -6.15 -11.50
N LYS A 234 0.89 -5.58 -12.01
CA LYS A 234 0.91 -4.68 -13.17
C LYS A 234 1.01 -3.25 -12.68
N VAL A 235 2.08 -2.57 -13.05
CA VAL A 235 2.35 -1.19 -12.62
C VAL A 235 2.41 -0.24 -13.81
N SER A 236 1.88 0.96 -13.62
CA SER A 236 2.05 2.08 -14.55
C SER A 236 2.84 3.18 -13.84
N GLU A 237 4.06 3.45 -14.30
CA GLU A 237 4.92 4.50 -13.72
C GLU A 237 4.36 5.89 -13.99
N LYS A 238 4.38 6.75 -12.97
CA LYS A 238 4.08 8.17 -13.13
C LYS A 238 5.06 8.81 -14.12
N PRO A 239 4.59 9.72 -14.98
CA PRO A 239 5.49 10.44 -15.88
C PRO A 239 6.40 11.39 -15.09
N SER A 240 7.54 11.73 -15.67
CA SER A 240 8.43 12.79 -15.15
C SER A 240 8.18 14.12 -15.86
N ILE A 241 8.46 15.23 -15.19
CA ILE A 241 8.31 16.58 -15.75
C ILE A 241 9.52 16.87 -16.66
N GLY A 242 9.37 16.66 -17.97
CA GLY A 242 10.44 16.88 -18.95
C GLY A 242 10.67 18.37 -19.23
N LYS A 243 9.60 19.17 -19.18
CA LYS A 243 9.66 20.62 -19.45
C LYS A 243 8.69 21.38 -18.56
N ILE A 244 9.11 22.56 -18.08
CA ILE A 244 8.27 23.55 -17.41
C ILE A 244 8.27 24.80 -18.29
N THR A 245 7.09 25.38 -18.55
CA THR A 245 6.93 26.60 -19.36
C THR A 245 5.93 27.53 -18.69
N PHE A 246 6.13 28.83 -18.84
CA PHE A 246 5.20 29.86 -18.38
C PHE A 246 4.64 30.59 -19.59
N GLU A 247 3.32 30.80 -19.61
CA GLU A 247 2.63 31.50 -20.67
C GLU A 247 1.81 32.64 -20.08
N GLY A 248 1.90 33.83 -20.67
CA GLY A 248 1.12 34.99 -20.24
C GLY A 248 1.78 35.85 -19.16
N ASN A 249 2.98 35.45 -18.67
CA ASN A 249 3.82 36.30 -17.84
C ASN A 249 4.44 37.43 -18.70
N LYS A 250 3.90 38.64 -18.58
CA LYS A 250 4.40 39.85 -19.27
C LYS A 250 4.92 40.89 -18.30
N LYS A 251 4.61 40.76 -17.01
CA LYS A 251 4.95 41.71 -15.95
C LYS A 251 6.04 41.21 -15.01
N ILE A 252 6.20 39.89 -14.90
CA ILE A 252 7.26 39.22 -14.13
C ILE A 252 8.09 38.37 -15.09
N ASP A 253 9.41 38.45 -14.93
CA ASP A 253 10.37 37.74 -15.78
C ASP A 253 10.28 36.22 -15.54
N GLN A 254 10.58 35.45 -16.58
CA GLN A 254 10.41 33.99 -16.51
C GLN A 254 11.40 33.36 -15.51
N GLU A 255 12.61 33.91 -15.43
CA GLU A 255 13.66 33.46 -14.52
C GLU A 255 13.21 33.55 -13.05
N ASP A 256 12.54 34.64 -12.66
CA ASP A 256 11.99 34.80 -11.30
C ASP A 256 10.92 33.73 -11.01
N LEU A 257 10.06 33.43 -11.99
CA LEU A 257 9.04 32.39 -11.83
C LEU A 257 9.68 30.99 -11.74
N GLU A 258 10.76 30.74 -12.46
CA GLU A 258 11.52 29.48 -12.40
C GLU A 258 12.18 29.25 -11.03
N GLU A 259 12.59 30.32 -10.34
CA GLU A 259 13.12 30.22 -8.96
C GLU A 259 12.02 29.93 -7.94
N VAL A 260 10.83 30.51 -8.13
CA VAL A 260 9.70 30.43 -7.18
C VAL A 260 8.87 29.15 -7.33
N VAL A 261 8.75 28.60 -8.55
CA VAL A 261 7.90 27.45 -8.88
C VAL A 261 8.14 26.26 -7.96
N GLY A 262 9.39 26.04 -7.53
CA GLY A 262 9.76 24.99 -6.58
C GLY A 262 9.55 23.56 -7.07
N ILE A 263 9.36 23.38 -8.39
CA ILE A 263 9.34 22.08 -9.07
C ILE A 263 10.56 22.00 -9.98
N LYS A 264 11.27 20.88 -9.90
CA LYS A 264 12.47 20.64 -10.72
C LYS A 264 12.12 19.87 -11.99
N LYS A 265 12.90 20.13 -13.06
CA LYS A 265 12.91 19.26 -14.25
C LYS A 265 13.30 17.84 -13.83
N TYR A 266 12.72 16.86 -14.50
CA TYR A 266 12.83 15.42 -14.24
C TYR A 266 12.25 14.92 -12.91
N ALA A 267 11.65 15.79 -12.10
CA ALA A 267 10.87 15.34 -10.96
C ALA A 267 9.66 14.51 -11.42
N ILE A 268 9.24 13.56 -10.60
CA ILE A 268 8.03 12.78 -10.83
C ILE A 268 6.82 13.72 -10.79
N LEU A 269 5.88 13.52 -11.69
CA LEU A 269 4.65 14.29 -11.74
C LEU A 269 3.82 14.04 -10.47
N ASP A 270 3.71 15.08 -9.65
CA ASP A 270 2.87 15.09 -8.45
C ASP A 270 1.87 16.26 -8.53
N ARG A 271 0.58 15.92 -8.52
CA ARG A 271 -0.51 16.90 -8.58
C ARG A 271 -0.57 17.79 -7.34
N THR A 272 -0.16 17.28 -6.18
CA THR A 272 -0.09 18.07 -4.94
C THR A 272 1.03 19.10 -5.07
N ALA A 273 2.22 18.68 -5.51
CA ALA A 273 3.33 19.59 -5.75
C ALA A 273 3.01 20.68 -6.78
N ILE A 274 2.25 20.36 -7.84
CA ILE A 274 1.78 21.35 -8.84
C ILE A 274 0.83 22.37 -8.20
N LYS A 275 -0.10 21.93 -7.35
CA LYS A 275 -1.00 22.85 -6.65
C LYS A 275 -0.24 23.80 -5.72
N ASP A 276 0.70 23.26 -4.96
CA ASP A 276 1.55 24.06 -4.07
C ASP A 276 2.41 25.05 -4.87
N SER A 277 2.95 24.60 -6.01
CA SER A 277 3.68 25.46 -6.93
C SER A 277 2.84 26.61 -7.46
N MET A 278 1.58 26.36 -7.85
CA MET A 278 0.68 27.43 -8.29
C MET A 278 0.41 28.44 -7.18
N GLU A 279 0.28 28.00 -5.91
CA GLU A 279 0.07 28.92 -4.80
C GLU A 279 1.30 29.78 -4.53
N ARG A 280 2.51 29.20 -4.56
CA ARG A 280 3.77 29.98 -4.47
C ARG A 280 3.86 31.05 -5.55
N LEU A 281 3.52 30.70 -6.78
CA LEU A 281 3.49 31.66 -7.89
C LEU A 281 2.45 32.75 -7.63
N ARG A 282 1.22 32.40 -7.20
CA ARG A 282 0.19 33.41 -6.85
C ARG A 282 0.66 34.34 -5.74
N ASP A 283 1.30 33.81 -4.70
CA ASP A 283 1.82 34.60 -3.59
C ASP A 283 2.94 35.53 -4.04
N HIS A 284 3.82 35.09 -4.92
CA HIS A 284 4.84 35.95 -5.51
C HIS A 284 4.22 37.09 -6.34
N TYR A 285 3.24 36.79 -7.19
CA TYR A 285 2.48 37.81 -7.93
C TYR A 285 1.76 38.80 -6.99
N ARG A 286 1.16 38.32 -5.90
CA ARG A 286 0.53 39.17 -4.88
C ARG A 286 1.54 40.10 -4.21
N GLN A 287 2.74 39.62 -3.89
CA GLN A 287 3.82 40.45 -3.34
C GLN A 287 4.26 41.56 -4.30
N GLU A 288 4.19 41.31 -5.61
CA GLU A 288 4.46 42.31 -6.64
C GLU A 288 3.26 43.25 -6.94
N GLY A 289 2.12 43.04 -6.27
CA GLY A 289 0.91 43.86 -6.34
C GLY A 289 -0.17 43.34 -7.30
N TYR A 290 0.00 42.15 -7.87
CA TYR A 290 -0.95 41.51 -8.80
C TYR A 290 -1.91 40.59 -8.04
N HIS A 291 -2.88 41.18 -7.34
CA HIS A 291 -3.78 40.42 -6.48
C HIS A 291 -4.84 39.60 -7.23
N ASN A 292 -5.16 40.00 -8.47
CA ASN A 292 -6.17 39.35 -9.31
C ASN A 292 -5.55 38.35 -10.31
N VAL A 293 -4.35 37.84 -10.01
CA VAL A 293 -3.69 36.86 -10.86
C VAL A 293 -4.48 35.55 -10.90
N GLU A 294 -4.73 35.03 -12.11
CA GLU A 294 -5.22 33.68 -12.31
C GLU A 294 -4.10 32.81 -12.90
N ILE A 295 -3.82 31.67 -12.25
CA ILE A 295 -2.84 30.69 -12.71
C ILE A 295 -3.54 29.35 -12.86
N ARG A 296 -3.41 28.74 -14.03
CA ARG A 296 -3.94 27.41 -14.36
C ARG A 296 -2.81 26.53 -14.90
N GLU A 297 -2.84 25.24 -14.61
CA GLU A 297 -1.92 24.27 -15.18
C GLU A 297 -2.47 23.67 -16.49
N ARG A 298 -1.55 23.35 -17.40
CA ARG A 298 -1.80 22.50 -18.56
C ARG A 298 -0.70 21.45 -18.63
N ILE A 299 -1.10 20.19 -18.69
CA ILE A 299 -0.20 19.05 -18.78
C ILE A 299 -0.36 18.44 -20.18
N GLN A 300 0.76 18.31 -20.89
CA GLN A 300 0.81 17.65 -22.19
C GLN A 300 1.77 16.47 -22.13
N GLU A 301 1.30 15.29 -22.57
CA GLU A 301 2.14 14.10 -22.67
C GLU A 301 3.24 14.27 -23.72
N LEU A 302 4.43 13.76 -23.38
CA LEU A 302 5.60 13.72 -24.23
C LEU A 302 6.06 12.26 -24.39
N PRO A 303 6.91 11.97 -25.40
CA PRO A 303 7.57 10.67 -25.51
C PRO A 303 8.35 10.31 -24.23
N ASN A 304 8.66 9.02 -24.08
CA ASN A 304 9.45 8.47 -22.98
C ASN A 304 8.81 8.57 -21.58
N ASN A 305 7.47 8.64 -21.47
CA ASN A 305 6.76 8.80 -20.19
C ASN A 305 7.15 10.11 -19.48
N GLU A 306 7.13 11.19 -20.25
CA GLU A 306 7.37 12.54 -19.74
C GLU A 306 6.14 13.43 -19.98
N VAL A 307 6.09 14.56 -19.30
CA VAL A 307 5.10 15.60 -19.55
C VAL A 307 5.74 16.98 -19.66
N ALA A 308 5.15 17.82 -20.51
CA ALA A 308 5.33 19.26 -20.48
C ALA A 308 4.29 19.88 -19.55
N LEU A 309 4.75 20.57 -18.51
CA LEU A 309 3.93 21.33 -17.58
C LEU A 309 3.98 22.81 -17.98
N THR A 310 2.83 23.36 -18.38
CA THR A 310 2.69 24.77 -18.71
C THR A 310 1.83 25.47 -17.68
N TYR A 311 2.34 26.54 -17.07
CA TYR A 311 1.56 27.45 -16.24
C TYR A 311 1.01 28.57 -17.11
N GLN A 312 -0.31 28.61 -17.25
CA GLN A 312 -1.03 29.65 -17.98
C GLN A 312 -1.44 30.75 -17.00
N ILE A 313 -0.86 31.93 -17.17
CA ILE A 313 -0.94 33.04 -16.24
C ILE A 313 -1.73 34.18 -16.88
N THR A 314 -2.74 34.65 -16.15
CA THR A 314 -3.44 35.90 -16.43
C THR A 314 -3.13 36.86 -15.29
N GLU A 315 -2.17 37.77 -15.51
CA GLU A 315 -1.57 38.58 -14.45
C GLU A 315 -2.53 39.62 -13.86
N GLY A 316 -3.45 40.12 -14.67
CA GLY A 316 -4.29 41.27 -14.29
C GLY A 316 -3.49 42.56 -14.11
N ASP A 317 -4.14 43.58 -13.57
CA ASP A 317 -3.51 44.87 -13.27
C ASP A 317 -3.04 44.94 -11.82
N LYS A 318 -2.02 45.77 -11.55
CA LYS A 318 -1.60 46.05 -10.18
C LYS A 318 -2.74 46.73 -9.43
N VAL A 319 -3.10 46.15 -8.28
CA VAL A 319 -4.10 46.73 -7.39
C VAL A 319 -3.38 47.45 -6.26
N PHE A 320 -3.80 48.69 -6.01
CA PHE A 320 -3.25 49.51 -4.93
C PHE A 320 -4.35 49.90 -3.95
N ILE A 321 -3.96 50.14 -2.70
CA ILE A 321 -4.76 50.80 -1.68
C ILE A 321 -5.02 52.22 -2.14
N LYS A 322 -6.26 52.57 -2.42
CA LYS A 322 -6.64 53.94 -2.79
C LYS A 322 -7.03 54.77 -1.59
N LYS A 323 -7.61 54.14 -0.58
CA LYS A 323 -8.16 54.83 0.58
C LYS A 323 -8.05 53.97 1.82
N ILE A 324 -7.60 54.58 2.90
CA ILE A 324 -7.66 54.10 4.27
C ILE A 324 -8.61 55.04 5.00
N GLN A 325 -9.59 54.47 5.68
CA GLN A 325 -10.59 55.24 6.43
C GLN A 325 -10.83 54.63 7.80
N PHE A 326 -11.07 55.51 8.78
CA PHE A 326 -11.34 55.12 10.16
C PHE A 326 -12.81 55.39 10.48
N ILE A 327 -13.53 54.37 10.94
CA ILE A 327 -14.93 54.51 11.37
C ILE A 327 -14.94 54.52 12.90
N GLY A 328 -15.63 55.50 13.49
CA GLY A 328 -15.71 55.66 14.95
C GLY A 328 -14.54 56.44 15.57
N ASN A 329 -13.54 56.83 14.77
CA ASN A 329 -12.56 57.84 15.19
C ASN A 329 -13.25 59.21 15.34
N VAL A 330 -13.35 59.71 16.56
CA VAL A 330 -13.93 61.03 16.87
C VAL A 330 -12.99 61.95 17.64
N ASN A 331 -11.84 61.43 18.09
CA ASN A 331 -10.95 62.12 19.02
C ASN A 331 -9.61 62.56 18.40
N PHE A 332 -9.23 62.01 17.25
CA PHE A 332 -7.99 62.32 16.55
C PHE A 332 -8.26 62.56 15.07
N ASP A 333 -7.35 63.26 14.40
CA ASP A 333 -7.43 63.42 12.95
C ASP A 333 -7.03 62.12 12.25
N ASP A 334 -7.74 61.75 11.18
CA ASP A 334 -7.45 60.55 10.38
C ASP A 334 -6.03 60.59 9.80
N GLY A 335 -5.48 61.78 9.53
CA GLY A 335 -4.12 61.98 9.07
C GLY A 335 -3.09 61.53 10.10
N ASP A 336 -3.27 61.92 11.37
CA ASP A 336 -2.36 61.53 12.47
C ASP A 336 -2.33 60.01 12.62
N LEU A 337 -3.48 59.35 12.44
CA LEU A 337 -3.55 57.89 12.49
C LEU A 337 -2.86 57.24 11.31
N LYS A 338 -2.97 57.79 10.09
CA LYS A 338 -2.25 57.31 8.90
C LYS A 338 -0.74 57.47 9.03
N ASP A 339 -0.27 58.57 9.61
CA ASP A 339 1.16 58.84 9.81
C ASP A 339 1.84 57.84 10.77
N LEU A 340 1.06 57.15 11.61
CA LEU A 340 1.55 56.06 12.45
C LEU A 340 1.71 54.74 11.69
N MET A 341 1.05 54.58 10.54
CA MET A 341 1.00 53.35 9.76
C MET A 341 2.21 53.23 8.84
N ASP A 342 2.70 52.01 8.62
CA ASP A 342 3.63 51.72 7.51
C ASP A 342 2.89 51.47 6.19
N THR A 343 1.57 51.25 6.28
CA THR A 343 0.69 51.05 5.13
C THR A 343 0.24 52.40 4.57
N ASP A 344 0.69 52.72 3.36
CA ASP A 344 0.34 53.95 2.67
C ASP A 344 -0.82 53.77 1.68
N GLU A 345 -1.54 54.86 1.41
CA GLU A 345 -2.38 54.98 0.21
C GLU A 345 -1.52 55.18 -1.06
N LYS A 346 -2.10 54.89 -2.21
CA LYS A 346 -1.50 55.18 -3.50
C LYS A 346 -1.36 56.69 -3.68
N TRP A 347 -0.14 57.13 -3.96
CA TRP A 347 0.19 58.51 -4.27
C TRP A 347 0.91 58.64 -5.62
N PHE A 348 1.22 59.86 -6.05
CA PHE A 348 1.71 60.12 -7.41
C PHE A 348 3.10 59.49 -7.71
N LEU A 349 3.96 59.22 -6.72
CA LEU A 349 5.21 58.47 -6.90
C LEU A 349 5.18 57.02 -6.39
N SER A 350 4.00 56.42 -6.21
CA SER A 350 3.87 55.00 -5.82
C SER A 350 4.63 54.02 -6.73
N PHE A 351 4.90 54.40 -7.98
CA PHE A 351 5.70 53.60 -8.92
C PHE A 351 7.19 53.48 -8.52
N LEU A 352 7.70 54.43 -7.73
CA LEU A 352 9.10 54.46 -7.27
C LEU A 352 9.22 53.92 -5.84
N THR A 353 8.28 54.28 -4.95
CA THR A 353 8.38 53.93 -3.52
C THR A 353 7.73 52.60 -3.15
N LYS A 354 7.00 51.97 -4.07
CA LYS A 354 6.09 50.82 -3.80
C LYS A 354 4.96 51.13 -2.78
N SER A 355 4.73 52.39 -2.43
CA SER A 355 3.62 52.82 -1.55
C SER A 355 2.27 52.50 -2.18
N GLY A 356 1.27 52.15 -1.36
CA GLY A 356 -0.04 51.73 -1.83
C GLY A 356 -0.17 50.23 -2.14
N GLN A 357 0.87 49.42 -1.98
CA GLN A 357 0.75 47.96 -2.09
C GLN A 357 0.17 47.37 -0.79
N LEU A 358 -0.74 46.41 -0.92
CA LEU A 358 -1.34 45.76 0.25
C LEU A 358 -0.41 44.68 0.81
N ASP A 359 0.15 44.95 1.97
CA ASP A 359 0.86 43.97 2.80
C ASP A 359 0.07 43.75 4.11
N ARG A 360 -0.53 42.57 4.24
CA ARG A 360 -1.35 42.24 5.41
C ARG A 360 -0.57 42.25 6.72
N LYS A 361 0.71 41.86 6.70
CA LYS A 361 1.53 41.83 7.92
C LYS A 361 1.84 43.25 8.40
N LYS A 362 2.11 44.16 7.47
CA LYS A 362 2.26 45.59 7.80
C LYS A 362 0.95 46.14 8.36
N LEU A 363 -0.18 45.84 7.72
CA LEU A 363 -1.48 46.32 8.17
C LEU A 363 -1.85 45.82 9.58
N GLU A 364 -1.59 44.55 9.91
CA GLU A 364 -1.78 44.00 11.26
C GLU A 364 -0.89 44.69 12.30
N SER A 365 0.36 45.00 11.95
CA SER A 365 1.28 45.78 12.79
C SER A 365 0.73 47.20 13.01
N ASP A 366 0.19 47.82 11.97
CA ASP A 366 -0.37 49.17 12.02
C ASP A 366 -1.59 49.26 12.94
N ILE A 367 -2.46 48.25 12.97
CA ILE A 367 -3.55 48.15 13.95
C ILE A 367 -3.02 48.20 15.39
N SER A 368 -1.91 47.51 15.66
CA SER A 368 -1.29 47.48 16.98
C SER A 368 -0.69 48.84 17.36
N LYS A 369 -0.12 49.58 16.40
CA LYS A 369 0.38 50.94 16.61
C LYS A 369 -0.75 51.90 16.94
N ILE A 370 -1.85 51.86 16.16
CA ILE A 370 -3.03 52.70 16.39
C ILE A 370 -3.61 52.41 17.78
N LYS A 371 -3.78 51.13 18.14
CA LYS A 371 -4.28 50.73 19.46
C LYS A 371 -3.39 51.28 20.58
N SER A 372 -2.08 51.17 20.44
CA SER A 372 -1.10 51.69 21.41
C SER A 372 -1.18 53.21 21.52
N PHE A 373 -1.33 53.91 20.40
CA PHE A 373 -1.50 55.36 20.37
C PHE A 373 -2.73 55.82 21.16
N TYR A 374 -3.88 55.17 20.98
CA TYR A 374 -5.09 55.48 21.76
C TYR A 374 -4.87 55.25 23.26
N HIS A 375 -4.26 54.12 23.63
CA HIS A 375 -4.01 53.79 25.04
C HIS A 375 -3.03 54.77 25.70
N ASN A 376 -1.96 55.15 24.99
CA ASN A 376 -0.96 56.11 25.47
C ASN A 376 -1.51 57.53 25.63
N ASN A 377 -2.59 57.87 24.90
CA ASN A 377 -3.31 59.13 25.02
C ASN A 377 -4.52 59.07 25.97
N GLY A 378 -4.62 58.04 26.83
CA GLY A 378 -5.60 57.95 27.92
C GLY A 378 -6.89 57.19 27.58
N TYR A 379 -7.06 56.69 26.35
CA TYR A 379 -8.24 55.94 25.91
C TYR A 379 -8.09 54.44 26.18
N ILE A 380 -7.97 54.06 27.45
CA ILE A 380 -7.67 52.66 27.88
C ILE A 380 -8.73 51.65 27.40
N LYS A 381 -9.98 52.10 27.26
CA LYS A 381 -11.10 51.26 26.80
C LYS A 381 -11.22 51.16 25.28
N ALA A 382 -10.45 51.95 24.53
CA ALA A 382 -10.54 51.96 23.08
C ALA A 382 -10.21 50.59 22.49
N GLN A 383 -11.03 50.17 21.53
CA GLN A 383 -10.83 48.95 20.77
C GLN A 383 -10.66 49.28 19.30
N VAL A 384 -9.56 48.85 18.72
CA VAL A 384 -9.32 48.91 17.28
C VAL A 384 -9.66 47.53 16.71
N GLY A 385 -10.67 47.48 15.84
CA GLY A 385 -11.12 46.27 15.18
C GLY A 385 -10.15 45.79 14.09
N GLU A 386 -10.40 44.59 13.60
CA GLU A 386 -9.68 44.07 12.43
C GLU A 386 -9.97 44.91 11.18
N PRO A 387 -8.99 45.08 10.29
CA PRO A 387 -9.16 45.87 9.07
C PRO A 387 -10.08 45.14 8.09
N ASP A 388 -11.15 45.82 7.64
CA ASP A 388 -11.98 45.35 6.54
C ASP A 388 -11.41 45.84 5.21
N ILE A 389 -11.14 44.91 4.29
CA ILE A 389 -10.48 45.19 3.00
C ILE A 389 -11.48 44.91 1.89
N SER A 390 -12.03 45.96 1.30
CA SER A 390 -12.91 45.86 0.14
C SER A 390 -12.14 46.13 -1.15
N TYR A 391 -12.44 45.37 -2.20
CA TYR A 391 -11.92 45.59 -3.55
C TYR A 391 -13.02 46.12 -4.46
N HIS A 392 -12.74 47.25 -5.10
CA HIS A 392 -13.62 47.87 -6.09
C HIS A 392 -12.87 47.97 -7.42
N LYS A 393 -13.46 47.42 -8.49
CA LYS A 393 -12.81 47.26 -9.80
C LYS A 393 -12.20 48.55 -10.37
N ASP A 394 -12.79 49.70 -10.06
CA ASP A 394 -12.33 51.02 -10.51
C ASP A 394 -11.57 51.81 -9.42
N GLU A 395 -11.70 51.41 -8.15
CA GLU A 395 -11.18 52.16 -6.99
C GLU A 395 -10.11 51.38 -6.19
N GLY A 396 -9.62 50.23 -6.67
CA GLY A 396 -8.58 49.46 -5.97
C GLY A 396 -9.03 48.93 -4.60
N PHE A 397 -8.11 48.86 -3.64
CA PHE A 397 -8.44 48.48 -2.27
C PHE A 397 -8.88 49.69 -1.44
N ILE A 398 -9.96 49.54 -0.68
CA ILE A 398 -10.36 50.43 0.39
C ILE A 398 -10.20 49.67 1.70
N ILE A 399 -9.44 50.23 2.62
CA ILE A 399 -9.22 49.68 3.95
C ILE A 399 -10.06 50.46 4.94
N THR A 400 -10.91 49.77 5.68
CA THR A 400 -11.75 50.34 6.73
C THR A 400 -11.34 49.80 8.08
N ILE A 401 -10.95 50.68 9.00
CA ILE A 401 -10.55 50.32 10.36
C ILE A 401 -11.59 50.88 11.32
N THR A 402 -12.26 50.01 12.07
CA THR A 402 -13.29 50.42 13.04
C THR A 402 -12.67 50.65 14.42
N ILE A 403 -12.98 51.77 15.05
CA ILE A 403 -12.50 52.15 16.38
C ILE A 403 -13.72 52.41 17.28
N ASN A 404 -13.77 51.75 18.44
CA ASN A 404 -14.85 51.86 19.42
C ASN A 404 -14.37 52.33 20.80
#